data_AF-A0A939RBM4-F1
#
_entry.id   AF-A0A939RBM4-F1
#
_cell.length_a   1.000
_cell.length_b   1.000
_cell.length_c   1.000
_cell.angle_alpha   90.00
_cell.angle_beta   90.00
_cell.angle_gamma   90.00
#
_symmetry.space_group_name_H-M   'P 1'
#
loop_
_entity.id
_entity.type
_entity.pdbx_description
1 polymer ?
#
loop_
_entity_poly.entity_id
_entity_poly.type
_entity_poly.pdbx_seq_one_letter_code
_entity_poly.pdbx_strand_id
1 'polypeptide(L)'
;MGQQITEGKGHKARKIILRTLAVLGILVLLVLSFAAFSYFHLKSFFTTPERVDDRGRLYYTEYTGDYDSPFVTFIFDKIKPVRSGGCSAFYTESSDGGYRTGRNYDLPHMDKNGNTTGLNLVVSCSPEGRYKSIGVADIAMLSRIGLNYVEASLDKGQLTDVLLALAPHICVDAINEKGLAVAILALDLKEGETAVFQTAEGKESDIITGVLRRIIDNCASVEEAVELAKN
;
A
#
# COMPACT_ATOMS: atom_id res chain seq x y z
N MET A 1 -12.98 21.65 -66.25
CA MET A 1 -12.04 20.68 -65.63
C MET A 1 -11.64 21.03 -64.18
N GLY A 2 -11.76 22.29 -63.71
CA GLY A 2 -11.39 22.66 -62.34
C GLY A 2 -12.37 22.27 -61.21
N GLN A 3 -13.67 22.12 -61.51
CA GLN A 3 -14.72 21.88 -60.50
C GLN A 3 -14.79 20.42 -59.98
N GLN A 4 -14.49 19.43 -60.84
CA GLN A 4 -14.40 18.02 -60.42
C GLN A 4 -13.19 17.72 -59.53
N ILE A 5 -12.12 18.51 -59.64
CA ILE A 5 -10.87 18.30 -58.87
C ILE A 5 -11.04 18.79 -57.42
N THR A 6 -11.83 19.84 -57.20
CA THR A 6 -12.13 20.39 -55.86
C THR A 6 -13.10 19.51 -55.06
N GLU A 7 -14.13 18.94 -55.70
CA GLU A 7 -15.07 18.00 -55.05
C GLU A 7 -14.39 16.69 -54.61
N GLY A 8 -13.51 16.11 -55.45
CA GLY A 8 -12.78 14.88 -55.11
C GLY A 8 -11.79 15.04 -53.95
N LYS A 9 -11.22 16.25 -53.78
CA LYS A 9 -10.36 16.58 -52.63
C LYS A 9 -11.16 16.71 -51.34
N GLY A 10 -12.32 17.36 -51.36
CA GLY A 10 -13.21 17.50 -50.20
C GLY A 10 -13.75 16.16 -49.70
N HIS A 11 -14.11 15.24 -50.61
CA HIS A 11 -14.58 13.92 -50.24
C HIS A 11 -13.47 13.05 -49.61
N LYS A 12 -12.24 13.09 -50.16
CA LYS A 12 -11.07 12.42 -49.56
C LYS A 12 -10.74 12.97 -48.18
N ALA A 13 -10.74 14.30 -48.01
CA ALA A 13 -10.49 14.94 -46.71
C ALA A 13 -11.53 14.54 -45.66
N ARG A 14 -12.83 14.55 -46.00
CA ARG A 14 -13.91 14.10 -45.10
C ARG A 14 -13.75 12.63 -44.68
N LYS A 15 -13.36 11.75 -45.61
CA LYS A 15 -13.13 10.32 -45.33
C LYS A 15 -11.91 10.08 -44.43
N ILE A 16 -10.87 10.90 -44.57
CA ILE A 16 -9.70 10.88 -43.67
C ILE A 16 -10.12 11.35 -42.27
N ILE A 17 -10.84 12.47 -42.14
CA ILE A 17 -11.32 12.99 -40.85
C ILE A 17 -12.21 11.97 -40.13
N LEU A 18 -13.18 11.35 -40.82
CA LEU A 18 -14.03 10.31 -40.25
C LEU A 18 -13.24 9.09 -39.77
N ARG A 19 -12.22 8.66 -40.52
CA ARG A 19 -11.32 7.57 -40.10
C ARG A 19 -10.50 7.95 -38.87
N THR A 20 -9.96 9.17 -38.84
CA THR A 20 -9.20 9.66 -37.68
C THR A 20 -10.09 9.75 -36.43
N LEU A 21 -11.31 10.26 -36.54
CA LEU A 21 -12.27 10.28 -35.44
C LEU A 21 -12.68 8.88 -34.98
N ALA A 22 -12.86 7.94 -35.90
CA ALA A 22 -13.15 6.55 -35.57
C ALA A 22 -11.99 5.89 -34.82
N VAL A 23 -10.74 6.10 -35.28
CA VAL A 23 -9.54 5.59 -34.60
C VAL A 23 -9.39 6.21 -33.21
N LEU A 24 -9.60 7.52 -33.07
CA LEU A 24 -9.58 8.19 -31.76
C LEU A 24 -10.67 7.63 -30.84
N GLY A 25 -11.88 7.42 -31.36
CA GLY A 25 -12.98 6.82 -30.62
C GLY A 25 -12.65 5.40 -30.14
N ILE A 26 -12.04 4.58 -30.99
CA ILE A 26 -11.56 3.24 -30.61
C ILE A 26 -10.47 3.34 -29.54
N LEU A 27 -9.51 4.25 -29.69
CA LEU A 27 -8.44 4.44 -28.69
C LEU A 27 -9.02 4.85 -27.33
N VAL A 28 -9.96 5.78 -27.31
CA VAL A 28 -10.65 6.21 -26.09
C VAL A 28 -11.39 5.02 -25.46
N LEU A 29 -12.12 4.23 -26.25
CA LEU A 29 -12.81 3.03 -25.76
C LEU A 29 -11.84 1.99 -25.19
N LEU A 30 -10.68 1.76 -25.83
CA LEU A 30 -9.65 0.87 -25.32
C LEU A 30 -9.07 1.37 -23.99
N VAL A 31 -8.76 2.67 -23.88
CA VAL A 31 -8.27 3.27 -22.63
C VAL A 31 -9.29 3.16 -21.51
N LEU A 32 -10.56 3.45 -21.80
CA LEU A 32 -11.65 3.31 -20.81
C LEU A 32 -11.87 1.86 -20.40
N SER A 33 -11.79 0.92 -21.36
CA SER A 33 -11.95 -0.51 -21.09
C SER A 33 -10.80 -1.04 -20.23
N PHE A 34 -9.57 -0.60 -20.54
CA PHE A 34 -8.39 -0.92 -19.74
C PHE A 34 -8.51 -0.34 -18.33
N ALA A 35 -8.88 0.94 -18.19
CA ALA A 35 -9.08 1.57 -16.90
C ALA A 35 -10.16 0.86 -16.06
N ALA A 36 -11.28 0.49 -16.67
CA ALA A 36 -12.33 -0.28 -16.02
C ALA A 36 -11.83 -1.67 -15.59
N PHE A 37 -11.14 -2.39 -16.48
CA PHE A 37 -10.54 -3.68 -16.17
C PHE A 37 -9.57 -3.58 -15.00
N SER A 38 -8.64 -2.63 -15.03
CA SER A 38 -7.68 -2.41 -13.95
C SER A 38 -8.36 -2.09 -12.62
N TYR A 39 -9.42 -1.27 -12.63
CA TYR A 39 -10.21 -0.96 -11.45
C TYR A 39 -10.89 -2.21 -10.86
N PHE A 40 -11.60 -2.98 -11.68
CA PHE A 40 -12.29 -4.18 -11.23
C PHE A 40 -11.31 -5.29 -10.80
N HIS A 41 -10.18 -5.39 -11.48
CA HIS A 41 -9.13 -6.33 -11.14
C HIS A 41 -8.51 -5.99 -9.77
N LEU A 42 -8.15 -4.73 -9.54
CA LEU A 42 -7.65 -4.29 -8.23
C LEU A 42 -8.69 -4.52 -7.14
N LYS A 43 -9.96 -4.18 -7.39
CA LYS A 43 -11.07 -4.44 -6.44
C LYS A 43 -11.29 -5.91 -6.13
N SER A 44 -10.88 -6.82 -7.00
CA SER A 44 -11.01 -8.26 -6.74
C SER A 44 -10.04 -8.77 -5.67
N PHE A 45 -9.03 -7.99 -5.34
CA PHE A 45 -7.97 -8.38 -4.41
C PHE A 45 -8.27 -8.13 -2.95
N PHE A 46 -9.36 -7.45 -2.60
CA PHE A 46 -9.65 -7.13 -1.21
C PHE A 46 -11.14 -7.05 -0.91
N THR A 47 -11.47 -7.21 0.36
CA THR A 47 -12.83 -6.97 0.86
C THR A 47 -13.01 -5.51 1.22
N THR A 48 -14.26 -5.02 1.17
CA THR A 48 -14.55 -3.66 1.65
C THR A 48 -14.19 -3.57 3.13
N PRO A 49 -13.38 -2.59 3.57
CA PRO A 49 -12.99 -2.49 4.97
C PRO A 49 -14.21 -2.37 5.89
N GLU A 50 -14.27 -3.23 6.89
CA GLU A 50 -15.33 -3.28 7.89
C GLU A 50 -14.88 -2.59 9.17
N ARG A 51 -15.73 -1.74 9.74
CA ARG A 51 -15.43 -1.06 11.00
C ARG A 51 -15.47 -2.05 12.16
N VAL A 52 -14.43 -2.02 13.01
CA VAL A 52 -14.25 -2.94 14.15
C VAL A 52 -14.52 -2.25 15.49
N ASP A 53 -14.40 -0.93 15.56
CA ASP A 53 -14.64 -0.14 16.76
C ASP A 53 -15.94 0.70 16.70
N ASP A 54 -16.29 1.33 17.82
CA ASP A 54 -17.45 2.20 17.95
C ASP A 54 -17.22 3.60 17.37
N ARG A 55 -15.96 4.06 17.31
CA ARG A 55 -15.59 5.41 16.88
C ARG A 55 -15.24 5.53 15.40
N GLY A 56 -15.06 4.43 14.68
CA GLY A 56 -14.61 4.47 13.28
C GLY A 56 -13.13 4.84 13.16
N ARG A 57 -12.32 4.32 14.06
CA ARG A 57 -10.85 4.44 14.09
C ARG A 57 -10.13 3.13 13.81
N LEU A 58 -10.83 2.00 13.84
CA LEU A 58 -10.26 0.70 13.53
C LEU A 58 -11.12 -0.02 12.49
N TYR A 59 -10.47 -0.44 11.42
CA TYR A 59 -11.11 -1.21 10.34
C TYR A 59 -10.36 -2.50 10.11
N TYR A 60 -11.03 -3.47 9.48
CA TYR A 60 -10.48 -4.74 9.06
C TYR A 60 -10.75 -4.95 7.57
N THR A 61 -9.78 -5.49 6.84
CA THR A 61 -9.95 -5.93 5.46
C THR A 61 -9.15 -7.20 5.20
N GLU A 62 -9.63 -8.01 4.26
CA GLU A 62 -8.88 -9.13 3.70
C GLU A 62 -8.26 -8.70 2.38
N TYR A 63 -7.04 -9.17 2.10
CA TYR A 63 -6.28 -8.88 0.90
C TYR A 63 -5.68 -10.18 0.33
N THR A 64 -6.09 -10.57 -0.87
CA THR A 64 -5.67 -11.80 -1.55
C THR A 64 -4.84 -11.55 -2.80
N GLY A 65 -4.76 -10.30 -3.26
CA GLY A 65 -4.00 -9.95 -4.45
C GLY A 65 -2.49 -10.04 -4.27
N ASP A 66 -1.80 -10.09 -5.41
CA ASP A 66 -0.37 -9.79 -5.43
C ASP A 66 -0.19 -8.27 -5.33
N TYR A 67 0.47 -7.84 -4.25
CA TYR A 67 0.80 -6.44 -4.00
C TYR A 67 2.22 -6.06 -4.42
N ASP A 68 2.97 -6.98 -5.05
CA ASP A 68 4.31 -6.70 -5.60
C ASP A 68 4.17 -6.18 -7.05
N SER A 69 3.84 -4.89 -7.16
CA SER A 69 3.72 -4.21 -8.44
C SER A 69 4.74 -3.07 -8.54
N PRO A 70 5.41 -2.88 -9.70
CA PRO A 70 6.31 -1.75 -9.91
C PRO A 70 5.67 -0.38 -9.62
N PHE A 71 4.36 -0.25 -9.85
CA PHE A 71 3.62 0.96 -9.52
C PHE A 71 3.50 1.17 -8.00
N VAL A 72 3.20 0.10 -7.27
CA VAL A 72 3.10 0.13 -5.80
C VAL A 72 4.46 0.45 -5.20
N THR A 73 5.53 -0.20 -5.64
CA THR A 73 6.91 0.10 -5.24
C THR A 73 7.26 1.56 -5.50
N PHE A 74 6.95 2.09 -6.69
CA PHE A 74 7.22 3.49 -7.02
C PHE A 74 6.49 4.50 -6.13
N ILE A 75 5.24 4.22 -5.76
CA ILE A 75 4.49 5.09 -4.83
C ILE A 75 5.03 4.94 -3.41
N PHE A 76 5.34 3.71 -3.02
CA PHE A 76 5.88 3.36 -1.72
C PHE A 76 7.22 4.06 -1.46
N ASP A 77 8.14 4.08 -2.42
CA ASP A 77 9.44 4.79 -2.35
C ASP A 77 9.33 6.29 -2.03
N LYS A 78 8.17 6.90 -2.31
CA LYS A 78 7.91 8.32 -2.02
C LYS A 78 7.45 8.55 -0.59
N ILE A 79 7.07 7.51 0.13
CA ILE A 79 6.61 7.59 1.52
C ILE A 79 7.85 7.70 2.42
N LYS A 80 8.09 8.89 2.96
CA LYS A 80 9.19 9.11 3.91
C LYS A 80 8.88 8.43 5.27
N PRO A 81 9.89 7.82 5.92
CA PRO A 81 9.71 7.22 7.24
C PRO A 81 9.25 8.25 8.26
N VAL A 82 8.47 7.76 9.22
CA VAL A 82 7.99 8.53 10.36
C VAL A 82 9.13 8.74 11.35
N ARG A 83 9.22 9.94 11.94
CA ARG A 83 10.18 10.27 13.01
C ARG A 83 9.42 10.66 14.28
N SER A 84 10.03 10.41 15.43
CA SER A 84 9.53 10.74 16.77
C SER A 84 8.27 9.96 17.17
N GLY A 85 8.46 8.80 17.80
CA GLY A 85 7.38 7.97 18.34
C GLY A 85 7.80 7.22 19.59
N GLY A 86 6.87 7.00 20.52
CA GLY A 86 7.09 6.33 21.81
C GLY A 86 6.87 4.82 21.77
N CYS A 87 7.34 4.14 20.71
CA CYS A 87 7.04 2.73 20.51
C CYS A 87 7.80 1.84 21.51
N SER A 88 7.15 0.78 21.98
CA SER A 88 7.69 -0.28 22.82
C SER A 88 7.13 -1.62 22.34
N ALA A 89 7.87 -2.69 22.56
CA ALA A 89 7.42 -4.04 22.27
C ALA A 89 7.92 -5.01 23.34
N PHE A 90 7.16 -6.07 23.56
CA PHE A 90 7.53 -7.16 24.46
C PHE A 90 7.11 -8.50 23.85
N TYR A 91 7.77 -9.56 24.29
CA TYR A 91 7.32 -10.92 24.10
C TYR A 91 7.38 -11.66 25.44
N THR A 92 6.51 -12.64 25.62
CA THR A 92 6.46 -13.45 26.84
C THR A 92 5.97 -14.85 26.54
N GLU A 93 6.39 -15.82 27.35
CA GLU A 93 5.80 -17.16 27.35
C GLU A 93 4.43 -17.12 28.02
N SER A 94 3.46 -17.79 27.39
CA SER A 94 2.11 -17.86 27.91
C SER A 94 1.95 -19.07 28.85
N SER A 95 1.14 -18.93 29.89
CA SER A 95 0.86 -20.02 30.84
C SER A 95 0.10 -21.20 30.21
N ASP A 96 -0.58 -20.96 29.08
CA ASP A 96 -1.27 -22.00 28.29
C ASP A 96 -0.38 -22.59 27.17
N GLY A 97 0.91 -22.21 27.13
CA GLY A 97 1.86 -22.64 26.11
C GLY A 97 2.04 -21.63 24.98
N GLY A 98 3.20 -21.71 24.33
CA GLY A 98 3.60 -20.80 23.26
C GLY A 98 3.96 -19.40 23.76
N TYR A 99 3.99 -18.45 22.82
CA TYR A 99 4.45 -17.09 23.07
C TYR A 99 3.33 -16.09 22.80
N ARG A 100 3.42 -14.92 23.42
CA ARG A 100 2.62 -13.74 23.12
C ARG A 100 3.55 -12.58 22.85
N THR A 101 3.23 -11.81 21.83
CA THR A 101 3.90 -10.55 21.52
C THR A 101 2.92 -9.41 21.77
N GLY A 102 3.44 -8.27 22.17
CA GLY A 102 2.66 -7.05 22.35
C GLY A 102 3.48 -5.84 22.00
N ARG A 103 2.81 -4.83 21.45
CA ARG A 103 3.43 -3.60 20.97
C ARG A 103 2.44 -2.44 21.08
N ASN A 104 2.90 -1.29 21.56
CA ASN A 104 2.16 -0.03 21.46
C ASN A 104 2.64 0.76 20.23
N TYR A 105 1.74 1.57 19.68
CA TYR A 105 2.03 2.46 18.57
C TYR A 105 1.79 3.92 18.94
N ASP A 106 2.77 4.51 19.61
CA ASP A 106 2.63 5.87 20.12
C ASP A 106 3.16 6.85 19.09
N LEU A 107 2.35 7.06 18.06
CA LEU A 107 2.61 8.05 17.02
C LEU A 107 1.45 9.06 16.92
N PRO A 108 1.72 10.37 17.04
CA PRO A 108 0.69 11.37 16.86
C PRO A 108 0.32 11.49 15.38
N HIS A 109 -0.78 10.83 14.99
CA HIS A 109 -1.37 11.03 13.67
C HIS A 109 -2.22 12.28 13.68
N MET A 110 -1.79 13.33 12.98
CA MET A 110 -2.53 14.59 12.84
C MET A 110 -2.82 14.92 11.38
N ASP A 111 -4.01 15.47 11.10
CA ASP A 111 -4.33 16.03 9.80
C ASP A 111 -3.61 17.37 9.59
N LYS A 112 -3.74 17.93 8.40
CA LYS A 112 -3.19 19.25 8.04
C LYS A 112 -3.67 20.41 8.95
N ASN A 113 -4.74 20.20 9.73
CA ASN A 113 -5.33 21.17 10.63
C ASN A 113 -4.98 20.89 12.10
N GLY A 114 -4.16 19.88 12.39
CA GLY A 114 -3.75 19.49 13.74
C GLY A 114 -4.73 18.58 14.49
N ASN A 115 -5.77 18.05 13.82
CA ASN A 115 -6.71 17.13 14.46
C ASN A 115 -6.16 15.71 14.44
N THR A 116 -6.35 14.96 15.52
CA THR A 116 -6.00 13.54 15.56
C THR A 116 -6.80 12.76 14.53
N THR A 117 -6.12 12.04 13.63
CA THR A 117 -6.79 11.30 12.55
C THR A 117 -7.14 9.87 12.94
N GLY A 118 -6.33 9.26 13.83
CA GLY A 118 -6.63 8.07 14.63
C GLY A 118 -7.02 6.79 13.89
N LEU A 119 -7.08 6.79 12.55
CA LEU A 119 -7.61 5.70 11.75
C LEU A 119 -6.52 4.66 11.42
N ASN A 120 -6.78 3.42 11.82
CA ASN A 120 -5.93 2.25 11.62
C ASN A 120 -6.68 1.19 10.82
N LEU A 121 -5.95 0.40 10.05
CA LEU A 121 -6.51 -0.71 9.28
C LEU A 121 -5.74 -1.99 9.58
N VAL A 122 -6.47 -2.99 10.05
CA VAL A 122 -6.00 -4.36 10.14
C VAL A 122 -6.16 -5.01 8.78
N VAL A 123 -5.10 -5.60 8.25
CA VAL A 123 -5.08 -6.24 6.94
C VAL A 123 -4.72 -7.70 7.11
N SER A 124 -5.62 -8.60 6.71
CA SER A 124 -5.34 -10.04 6.59
C SER A 124 -4.89 -10.34 5.16
N CYS A 125 -3.61 -10.64 4.97
CA CYS A 125 -3.02 -10.91 3.67
C CYS A 125 -2.96 -12.42 3.41
N SER A 126 -3.36 -12.86 2.21
CA SER A 126 -3.22 -14.24 1.73
C SER A 126 -2.72 -14.31 0.28
N PRO A 127 -1.53 -13.75 -0.03
CA PRO A 127 -0.94 -13.81 -1.36
C PRO A 127 -0.62 -15.24 -1.81
N GLU A 128 -0.70 -15.51 -3.11
CA GLU A 128 -0.33 -16.82 -3.67
C GLU A 128 1.18 -17.10 -3.49
N GLY A 129 1.51 -18.33 -3.09
CA GLY A 129 2.89 -18.79 -2.93
C GLY A 129 3.67 -18.22 -1.73
N ARG A 130 3.02 -17.40 -0.89
CA ARG A 130 3.61 -16.72 0.28
C ARG A 130 2.77 -17.01 1.54
N TYR A 131 3.32 -16.71 2.71
CA TYR A 131 2.64 -16.96 3.97
C TYR A 131 1.45 -16.02 4.19
N LYS A 132 0.35 -16.57 4.70
CA LYS A 132 -0.77 -15.78 5.20
C LYS A 132 -0.34 -15.00 6.44
N SER A 133 -0.84 -13.77 6.58
CA SER A 133 -0.49 -12.91 7.70
C SER A 133 -1.59 -11.93 8.06
N ILE A 134 -1.52 -11.39 9.27
CA ILE A 134 -2.36 -10.29 9.72
C ILE A 134 -1.44 -9.20 10.29
N GLY A 135 -1.72 -7.94 9.96
CA GLY A 135 -0.92 -6.80 10.43
C GLY A 135 -1.72 -5.51 10.50
N VAL A 136 -1.14 -4.50 11.17
CA VAL A 136 -1.75 -3.18 11.31
C VAL A 136 -1.04 -2.19 10.40
N ALA A 137 -1.80 -1.63 9.44
CA ALA A 137 -1.38 -0.61 8.50
C ALA A 137 -1.47 0.80 9.10
N ASP A 138 -0.36 1.54 9.07
CA ASP A 138 -0.35 2.99 9.36
C ASP A 138 -0.87 3.77 8.15
N ILE A 139 -2.19 3.91 8.05
CA ILE A 139 -2.84 4.67 6.98
C ILE A 139 -2.43 6.14 6.99
N ALA A 140 -2.02 6.71 8.13
CA ALA A 140 -1.58 8.09 8.16
C ALA A 140 -0.31 8.33 7.35
N MET A 141 0.46 7.28 7.03
CA MET A 141 1.59 7.39 6.07
C MET A 141 1.15 7.94 4.72
N LEU A 142 -0.08 7.69 4.29
CA LEU A 142 -0.62 8.14 3.01
C LEU A 142 -0.84 9.66 2.94
N SER A 143 -0.92 10.35 4.09
CA SER A 143 -1.00 11.83 4.12
C SER A 143 0.23 12.48 3.45
N ARG A 144 1.37 11.79 3.46
CA ARG A 144 2.63 12.23 2.84
C ARG A 144 2.57 12.27 1.31
N ILE A 145 1.62 11.55 0.72
CA ILE A 145 1.32 11.59 -0.72
C ILE A 145 -0.02 12.30 -1.00
N GLY A 146 -0.52 13.08 -0.03
CA GLY A 146 -1.73 13.91 -0.17
C GLY A 146 -3.04 13.20 0.17
N LEU A 147 -3.01 11.93 0.59
CA LEU A 147 -4.20 11.16 0.91
C LEU A 147 -4.45 11.18 2.42
N ASN A 148 -5.44 11.95 2.85
CA ASN A 148 -5.75 12.10 4.26
C ASN A 148 -7.00 11.30 4.61
N TYR A 149 -6.84 10.37 5.54
CA TYR A 149 -7.92 9.60 6.13
C TYR A 149 -8.06 9.96 7.59
N VAL A 150 -9.28 10.21 8.03
CA VAL A 150 -9.62 10.58 9.41
C VAL A 150 -10.73 9.67 9.92
N GLU A 151 -11.15 9.90 11.15
CA GLU A 151 -12.27 9.18 11.78
C GLU A 151 -13.49 9.07 10.84
N ALA A 152 -14.00 7.84 10.70
CA ALA A 152 -15.13 7.48 9.82
C ALA A 152 -14.93 7.79 8.33
N SER A 153 -13.71 8.06 7.84
CA SER A 153 -13.45 8.28 6.41
C SER A 153 -13.88 7.09 5.55
N LEU A 154 -13.63 5.86 5.99
CA LEU A 154 -13.96 4.65 5.23
C LEU A 154 -15.47 4.39 5.20
N ASP A 155 -16.19 4.67 6.30
CA ASP A 155 -17.66 4.65 6.34
C ASP A 155 -18.31 5.61 5.34
N LYS A 156 -17.64 6.74 5.07
CA LYS A 156 -18.08 7.77 4.11
C LYS A 156 -17.70 7.41 2.66
N GLY A 157 -17.18 6.21 2.41
CA GLY A 157 -16.79 5.75 1.07
C GLY A 157 -15.52 6.43 0.54
N GLN A 158 -14.67 7.01 1.39
CA GLN A 158 -13.45 7.71 0.96
C GLN A 158 -12.29 6.77 0.62
N LEU A 159 -12.52 5.45 0.58
CA LEU A 159 -11.54 4.43 0.23
C LEU A 159 -10.98 4.67 -1.18
N THR A 160 -9.67 4.90 -1.29
CA THR A 160 -8.99 5.01 -2.58
C THR A 160 -8.27 3.73 -2.96
N ASP A 161 -8.19 3.47 -4.27
CA ASP A 161 -7.40 2.39 -4.86
C ASP A 161 -5.93 2.39 -4.40
N VAL A 162 -5.38 3.58 -4.11
CA VAL A 162 -4.01 3.74 -3.59
C VAL A 162 -3.89 3.23 -2.15
N LEU A 163 -4.86 3.54 -1.27
CA LEU A 163 -4.88 2.99 0.08
C LEU A 163 -4.93 1.47 0.03
N LEU A 164 -5.79 0.94 -0.84
CA LEU A 164 -5.96 -0.49 -1.01
C LEU A 164 -4.68 -1.18 -1.47
N ALA A 165 -4.04 -0.66 -2.51
CA ALA A 165 -2.81 -1.23 -3.05
C ALA A 165 -1.60 -1.14 -2.08
N LEU A 166 -1.56 -0.13 -1.21
CA LEU A 166 -0.44 0.09 -0.29
C LEU A 166 -0.65 -0.52 1.09
N ALA A 167 -1.88 -0.90 1.47
CA ALA A 167 -2.21 -1.35 2.81
C ALA A 167 -1.27 -2.47 3.32
N PRO A 168 -0.92 -3.51 2.53
CA PRO A 168 0.03 -4.53 2.97
C PRO A 168 1.44 -3.99 3.24
N HIS A 169 1.91 -3.01 2.45
CA HIS A 169 3.27 -2.46 2.50
C HIS A 169 3.47 -1.39 3.58
N ILE A 170 2.39 -0.81 4.09
CA ILE A 170 2.43 0.17 5.19
C ILE A 170 2.08 -0.46 6.55
N CYS A 171 2.06 -1.79 6.63
CA CYS A 171 1.99 -2.50 7.90
C CYS A 171 3.22 -2.19 8.76
N VAL A 172 2.98 -1.77 10.01
CA VAL A 172 4.02 -1.43 10.98
C VAL A 172 4.26 -2.54 12.02
N ASP A 173 3.34 -3.48 12.09
CA ASP A 173 3.50 -4.76 12.78
C ASP A 173 2.69 -5.83 12.03
N ALA A 174 3.10 -7.09 12.17
CA ALA A 174 2.37 -8.24 11.62
C ALA A 174 2.82 -9.55 12.26
N ILE A 175 1.96 -10.57 12.12
CA ILE A 175 2.28 -11.98 12.41
C ILE A 175 1.81 -12.85 11.24
N ASN A 176 2.60 -13.86 10.87
CA ASN A 176 2.22 -14.83 9.83
C ASN A 176 1.72 -16.16 10.39
N GLU A 177 1.23 -17.03 9.50
CA GLU A 177 0.70 -18.36 9.81
C GLU A 177 1.73 -19.34 10.41
N LYS A 178 3.03 -18.99 10.37
CA LYS A 178 4.10 -19.74 11.04
C LYS A 178 4.38 -19.24 12.46
N GLY A 179 3.69 -18.19 12.90
CA GLY A 179 3.88 -17.57 14.21
C GLY A 179 5.05 -16.59 14.27
N LEU A 180 5.68 -16.26 13.13
CA LEU A 180 6.71 -15.23 13.08
C LEU A 180 6.03 -13.85 13.16
N ALA A 181 6.38 -13.08 14.19
CA ALA A 181 5.91 -11.73 14.40
C ALA A 181 7.03 -10.71 14.19
N VAL A 182 6.72 -9.60 13.53
CA VAL A 182 7.64 -8.49 13.29
C VAL A 182 6.95 -7.19 13.70
N ALA A 183 7.68 -6.31 14.36
CA ALA A 183 7.21 -4.99 14.74
C ALA A 183 8.26 -3.94 14.42
N ILE A 184 7.84 -2.83 13.82
CA ILE A 184 8.67 -1.66 13.55
C ILE A 184 8.46 -0.66 14.68
N LEU A 185 9.57 -0.30 15.31
CA LEU A 185 9.63 0.69 16.38
C LEU A 185 10.37 1.93 15.88
N ALA A 186 9.93 3.09 16.35
CA ALA A 186 10.68 4.32 16.16
C ALA A 186 12.01 4.22 16.93
N LEU A 187 13.11 4.57 16.26
CA LEU A 187 14.44 4.67 16.86
C LEU A 187 14.85 6.14 16.88
N ASP A 188 15.07 6.68 18.07
CA ASP A 188 15.63 8.01 18.24
C ASP A 188 17.12 7.99 17.92
N LEU A 189 17.55 8.90 17.03
CA LEU A 189 18.95 9.15 16.76
C LEU A 189 19.49 10.09 17.83
N LYS A 190 20.66 9.78 18.39
CA LYS A 190 21.35 10.69 19.30
C LYS A 190 21.87 11.91 18.54
N GLU A 191 22.18 12.96 19.28
CA GLU A 191 22.83 14.14 18.71
C GLU A 191 24.13 13.73 18.00
N GLY A 192 24.24 14.10 16.71
CA GLY A 192 25.36 13.75 15.85
C GLY A 192 25.22 12.42 15.09
N GLU A 193 24.20 11.60 15.38
CA GLU A 193 23.91 10.39 14.59
C GLU A 193 23.06 10.71 13.36
N THR A 194 23.30 9.98 12.27
CA THR A 194 22.49 10.03 11.06
C THR A 194 21.80 8.69 10.84
N ALA A 195 20.60 8.73 10.28
CA ALA A 195 19.94 7.51 9.84
C ALA A 195 20.81 6.81 8.81
N VAL A 196 21.02 5.51 8.99
CA VAL A 196 21.70 4.68 8.00
C VAL A 196 20.69 4.37 6.90
N PHE A 197 21.05 4.70 5.67
CA PHE A 197 20.32 4.28 4.48
C PHE A 197 21.15 3.21 3.78
N GLN A 198 20.50 2.13 3.33
CA GLN A 198 21.16 1.12 2.52
C GLN A 198 21.49 1.72 1.15
N THR A 199 22.78 1.82 0.82
CA THR A 199 23.26 2.36 -0.45
C THR A 199 24.28 1.45 -1.15
N ALA A 200 24.48 0.23 -0.64
CA ALA A 200 25.40 -0.72 -1.27
C ALA A 200 24.86 -1.18 -2.63
N GLU A 201 25.74 -1.22 -3.63
CA GLU A 201 25.40 -1.72 -4.96
C GLU A 201 24.97 -3.18 -4.89
N GLY A 202 23.88 -3.51 -5.58
CA GLY A 202 23.29 -4.86 -5.59
C GLY A 202 22.42 -5.19 -4.36
N LYS A 203 22.27 -4.27 -3.40
CA LYS A 203 21.34 -4.42 -2.27
C LYS A 203 20.07 -3.61 -2.48
N GLU A 204 18.94 -4.15 -2.04
CA GLU A 204 17.66 -3.46 -2.12
C GLU A 204 17.58 -2.34 -1.08
N SER A 205 17.21 -1.14 -1.53
CA SER A 205 16.97 0.02 -0.67
C SER A 205 15.48 0.09 -0.31
N ASP A 206 14.97 -0.97 0.31
CA ASP A 206 13.58 -1.00 0.75
C ASP A 206 13.37 -0.04 1.93
N ILE A 207 12.25 0.68 1.94
CA ILE A 207 11.77 1.34 3.16
C ILE A 207 11.48 0.24 4.19
N ILE A 208 11.70 0.52 5.47
CA ILE A 208 11.65 -0.45 6.57
C ILE A 208 10.35 -1.30 6.62
N THR A 209 9.20 -0.75 6.20
CA THR A 209 7.93 -1.52 6.14
C THR A 209 7.87 -2.50 4.97
N GLY A 210 8.64 -2.27 3.89
CA GLY A 210 8.83 -3.23 2.79
C GLY A 210 9.67 -4.44 3.23
N VAL A 211 10.71 -4.22 4.03
CA VAL A 211 11.47 -5.31 4.66
C VAL A 211 10.57 -6.16 5.57
N LEU A 212 9.72 -5.52 6.39
CA LEU A 212 8.71 -6.24 7.19
C LEU A 212 7.82 -7.09 6.30
N ARG A 213 7.29 -6.53 5.21
CA ARG A 213 6.40 -7.24 4.29
C ARG A 213 7.06 -8.49 3.72
N ARG A 214 8.29 -8.36 3.24
CA ARG A 214 9.08 -9.47 2.70
C ARG A 214 9.37 -10.55 3.74
N ILE A 215 9.74 -10.17 4.97
CA ILE A 215 9.99 -11.13 6.06
C ILE A 215 8.70 -11.91 6.36
N ILE A 216 7.60 -11.21 6.59
CA ILE A 216 6.34 -11.85 7.02
C ILE A 216 5.78 -12.77 5.93
N ASP A 217 6.02 -12.45 4.65
CA ASP A 217 5.58 -13.26 3.52
C ASP A 217 6.43 -14.50 3.26
N ASN A 218 7.74 -14.44 3.53
CA ASN A 218 8.68 -15.43 3.03
C ASN A 218 9.41 -16.21 4.13
N CYS A 219 9.37 -15.76 5.38
CA CYS A 219 10.12 -16.36 6.48
C CYS A 219 9.19 -17.04 7.50
N ALA A 220 9.56 -18.25 7.93
CA ALA A 220 8.91 -19.00 8.99
C ALA A 220 9.58 -18.80 10.36
N SER A 221 10.82 -18.30 10.39
CA SER A 221 11.59 -18.15 11.63
C SER A 221 12.41 -16.85 11.67
N VAL A 222 12.96 -16.55 12.86
CA VAL A 222 13.85 -15.41 13.06
C VAL A 222 15.14 -15.58 12.28
N GLU A 223 15.67 -16.80 12.18
CA GLU A 223 16.90 -17.10 11.44
C GLU A 223 16.74 -16.81 9.96
N GLU A 224 15.62 -17.24 9.36
CA GLU A 224 15.30 -16.93 7.96
C GLU A 224 15.13 -15.43 7.74
N ALA A 225 14.48 -14.73 8.67
CA ALA A 225 14.30 -13.27 8.61
C ALA A 225 15.65 -12.53 8.67
N VAL A 226 16.55 -12.95 9.55
CA VAL A 226 17.90 -12.40 9.67
C VAL A 226 18.71 -12.65 8.40
N GLU A 227 18.59 -13.83 7.80
CA GLU A 227 19.29 -14.14 6.56
C GLU A 227 18.75 -13.33 5.37
N LEU A 228 17.43 -13.16 5.28
CA LEU A 228 16.80 -12.30 4.28
C LEU A 228 17.31 -10.86 4.40
N ALA A 229 17.38 -10.30 5.62
CA ALA A 229 17.78 -8.92 5.86
C ALA A 229 19.27 -8.63 5.64
N LYS A 230 20.13 -9.64 5.50
CA LYS A 230 21.56 -9.46 5.17
C LYS A 230 21.79 -9.20 3.69
N ASN A 231 20.92 -9.71 2.83
CA ASN A 231 21.03 -9.64 1.38
C ASN A 231 20.48 -8.30 0.86
#